data_AF-A0A7D5T174-F1
#
_entry.id   AF-A0A7D5T174-F1
#
_cell.length_a   1.000
_cell.length_b   1.000
_cell.length_c   1.000
_cell.angle_alpha   90.00
_cell.angle_beta   90.00
_cell.angle_gamma   90.00
#
_symmetry.space_group_name_H-M   'P 1'
#
loop_
_entity.id
_entity.type
_entity.pdbx_description
1 polymer ?
#
loop_
_entity_poly.entity_id
_entity_poly.type
_entity_poly.pdbx_seq_one_letter_code
_entity_poly.pdbx_strand_id
1 'polypeptide(L)'
;MTEDNGSRIGVFVCRCGGQQDLSLDMDKIVSRIEGSSDVVTVKLVDYLCHERSRKEMVDIIKKESLDRVVVAACTPRLYLNEFQDTVQSAGLNRMMIEMANIREQVAWVHFEDREGATRKAGDMISMAVAKVALQQPSDLGNVAFVNKKRCTGCGVCESVCNVNAVHVLPDKDHEGKRRATVNPKACVGCGACVSACPTSALDQTYFSNRQMVAQIEDLLSHKDEKGSFPNIIVFTCNWCSYSSADQAGLMRMPIDTGFRTIRVMCSARVDPEWIIKAMSLGADGVLVLAGKPGRCHYDIGNMRTRKRMTLLKMVFKEYGFDENRFQIKFVDSEQPDIYARTINEYVQTIRELGPNPIEPTTIVDPVRVELPYLKL
;
A
#
# COMPACT_ATOMS: atom_id res chain seq x y z
N MET A 1 14.26 -13.16 21.56
CA MET A 1 14.85 -12.67 20.30
C MET A 1 15.19 -13.91 19.51
N THR A 2 14.28 -14.36 18.65
CA THR A 2 14.59 -15.41 17.68
C THR A 2 15.53 -14.80 16.64
N GLU A 3 16.59 -15.52 16.30
CA GLU A 3 17.52 -15.14 15.23
C GLU A 3 16.72 -14.77 13.98
N ASP A 4 16.96 -13.57 13.45
CA ASP A 4 16.33 -13.06 12.23
C ASP A 4 17.01 -13.72 11.03
N ASN A 5 16.71 -15.01 10.82
CA ASN A 5 16.96 -15.66 9.55
C ASN A 5 16.00 -14.98 8.57
N GLY A 6 16.54 -14.20 7.62
CA GLY A 6 15.77 -13.39 6.67
C GLY A 6 14.58 -14.13 6.03
N SER A 7 13.59 -13.37 5.57
CA SER A 7 12.33 -13.91 5.05
C SER A 7 12.56 -14.86 3.88
N ARG A 8 11.75 -15.93 3.79
CA ARG A 8 11.81 -16.92 2.70
C ARG A 8 10.56 -16.83 1.84
N ILE A 9 10.59 -15.90 0.88
CA ILE A 9 9.42 -15.53 0.09
C ILE A 9 9.38 -16.32 -1.22
N GLY A 10 8.24 -16.95 -1.52
CA GLY A 10 7.94 -17.46 -2.86
C GLY A 10 7.00 -16.54 -3.62
N VAL A 11 7.35 -16.20 -4.86
CA VAL A 11 6.54 -15.35 -5.73
C VAL A 11 5.92 -16.19 -6.85
N PHE A 12 4.60 -16.19 -6.93
CA PHE A 12 3.85 -16.92 -7.93
C PHE A 12 3.16 -15.93 -8.88
N VAL A 13 3.60 -15.90 -10.13
CA VAL A 13 3.13 -14.96 -11.15
C VAL A 13 2.18 -15.69 -12.10
N CYS A 14 0.93 -15.23 -12.15
CA CYS A 14 -0.11 -15.81 -12.98
C CYS A 14 -0.03 -15.25 -14.40
N ARG A 15 -0.10 -16.11 -15.42
CA ARG A 15 -0.22 -15.68 -16.83
C ARG A 15 -1.66 -15.54 -17.30
N CYS A 16 -2.63 -16.02 -16.51
CA CYS A 16 -4.05 -16.07 -16.84
C CYS A 16 -4.30 -16.70 -18.23
N GLY A 17 -3.66 -17.85 -18.48
CA GLY A 17 -3.74 -18.53 -19.78
C GLY A 17 -2.98 -17.84 -20.91
N GLY A 18 -1.92 -17.10 -20.58
CA GLY A 18 -1.12 -16.31 -21.54
C GLY A 18 -1.73 -14.95 -21.89
N GLN A 19 -2.90 -14.60 -21.36
CA GLN A 19 -3.56 -13.32 -21.64
C GLN A 19 -2.74 -12.11 -21.18
N GLN A 20 -1.96 -12.27 -20.10
CA GLN A 20 -1.13 -11.18 -19.59
C GLN A 20 0.15 -10.97 -20.43
N ASP A 21 0.61 -11.99 -21.16
CA ASP A 21 1.82 -11.92 -22.00
C ASP A 21 1.64 -10.97 -23.19
N LEU A 22 0.38 -10.66 -23.53
CA LEU A 22 0.02 -9.72 -24.60
C LEU A 22 0.48 -8.29 -24.29
N SER A 23 0.49 -7.91 -23.01
CA SER A 23 0.84 -6.56 -22.56
C SER A 23 1.99 -6.51 -21.56
N LEU A 24 2.47 -7.67 -21.08
CA LEU A 24 3.59 -7.78 -20.16
C LEU A 24 4.71 -8.64 -20.76
N ASP A 25 5.95 -8.33 -20.41
CA ASP A 25 7.10 -9.20 -20.60
C ASP A 25 7.34 -9.98 -19.31
N MET A 26 6.86 -11.24 -19.28
CA MET A 26 6.91 -12.09 -18.10
C MET A 26 8.34 -12.48 -17.72
N ASP A 27 9.21 -12.68 -18.71
CA ASP A 27 10.61 -13.05 -18.45
C ASP A 27 11.33 -11.91 -17.76
N LYS A 28 11.14 -10.67 -18.24
CA LYS A 28 11.70 -9.47 -17.59
C LYS A 28 11.15 -9.26 -16.18
N ILE A 29 9.86 -9.56 -15.95
CA ILE A 29 9.27 -9.50 -14.60
C ILE A 29 9.94 -10.54 -13.68
N VAL A 30 10.05 -11.79 -14.12
CA VAL A 30 10.67 -12.87 -13.32
C VAL A 30 12.11 -12.51 -12.97
N SER A 31 12.93 -12.13 -13.96
CA SER A 31 14.33 -11.77 -13.74
C SER A 31 14.51 -10.59 -12.78
N ARG A 32 13.59 -9.60 -12.79
CA ARG A 32 13.62 -8.47 -11.84
C ARG A 32 13.41 -8.96 -10.40
N ILE A 33 12.49 -9.89 -10.18
CA ILE A 33 12.09 -10.33 -8.84
C ILE A 33 13.06 -11.36 -8.26
N GLU A 34 13.64 -12.23 -9.09
CA GLU A 34 14.66 -13.22 -8.66
C GLU A 34 15.92 -12.59 -8.05
N GLY A 35 16.20 -11.31 -8.33
CA GLY A 35 17.36 -10.59 -7.77
C GLY A 35 17.21 -10.14 -6.31
N SER A 36 16.04 -10.32 -5.69
CA SER A 36 15.77 -9.84 -4.32
C SER A 36 16.27 -10.82 -3.26
N SER A 37 16.97 -10.35 -2.23
CA SER A 37 17.59 -11.21 -1.20
C SER A 37 16.62 -12.08 -0.41
N ASP A 38 15.38 -11.64 -0.24
CA ASP A 38 14.35 -12.37 0.52
C ASP A 38 13.53 -13.33 -0.37
N VAL A 39 13.74 -13.33 -1.69
CA VAL A 39 12.99 -14.17 -2.65
C VAL A 39 13.75 -15.47 -2.90
N VAL A 40 13.15 -16.58 -2.49
CA VAL A 40 13.74 -17.92 -2.67
C VAL A 40 13.40 -18.51 -4.03
N THR A 41 12.19 -18.24 -4.53
CA THR A 41 11.76 -18.77 -5.82
C THR A 41 10.70 -17.89 -6.48
N VAL A 42 10.77 -17.80 -7.80
CA VAL A 42 9.72 -17.20 -8.63
C VAL A 42 9.16 -18.29 -9.56
N LYS A 43 7.84 -18.38 -9.67
CA LYS A 43 7.14 -19.38 -10.49
C LYS A 43 6.13 -18.71 -11.41
N LEU A 44 6.29 -18.91 -12.71
CA LEU A 44 5.25 -18.63 -13.69
C LEU A 44 4.23 -19.76 -13.72
N VAL A 45 2.95 -19.40 -13.65
CA VAL A 45 1.84 -20.37 -13.63
C VAL A 45 0.70 -19.86 -14.51
N ASP A 46 0.17 -20.69 -15.40
CA ASP A 46 -0.86 -20.23 -16.34
C ASP A 46 -2.18 -19.89 -15.66
N TYR A 47 -2.66 -20.75 -14.75
CA TYR A 47 -3.93 -20.58 -14.06
C TYR A 47 -3.81 -20.85 -12.57
N LEU A 48 -3.26 -19.88 -11.81
CA LEU A 48 -3.10 -19.99 -10.36
C LEU A 48 -4.42 -20.22 -9.60
N CYS A 49 -5.56 -19.83 -10.15
CA CYS A 49 -6.87 -20.08 -9.54
C CYS A 49 -7.34 -21.54 -9.65
N HIS A 50 -6.71 -22.37 -10.48
CA HIS A 50 -7.07 -23.79 -10.60
C HIS A 50 -6.59 -24.58 -9.38
N GLU A 51 -7.42 -25.52 -8.92
CA GLU A 51 -7.11 -26.37 -7.76
C GLU A 51 -5.79 -27.12 -7.91
N ARG A 52 -5.50 -27.65 -9.12
CA ARG A 52 -4.23 -28.32 -9.42
C ARG A 52 -3.02 -27.41 -9.16
N SER A 53 -3.05 -26.19 -9.69
CA SER A 53 -1.96 -25.23 -9.52
C SER A 53 -1.81 -24.80 -8.06
N ARG A 54 -2.91 -24.69 -7.30
CA ARG A 54 -2.86 -24.43 -5.85
C ARG A 54 -2.26 -25.60 -5.07
N LYS A 55 -2.49 -26.84 -5.47
CA LYS A 55 -1.81 -28.02 -4.87
C LYS A 55 -0.30 -28.00 -5.16
N GLU A 56 0.08 -27.74 -6.40
CA GLU A 56 1.49 -27.59 -6.79
C GLU A 56 2.17 -26.44 -6.00
N MET A 57 1.46 -25.33 -5.78
CA MET A 57 1.92 -24.22 -4.93
C MET A 57 2.16 -24.66 -3.48
N VAL A 58 1.28 -25.49 -2.89
CA VAL A 58 1.49 -26.07 -1.55
C VAL A 58 2.76 -26.91 -1.50
N ASP A 59 2.98 -27.76 -2.51
CA ASP A 59 4.17 -28.61 -2.58
C ASP A 59 5.45 -27.78 -2.66
N ILE A 60 5.45 -26.69 -3.44
CA ILE A 60 6.57 -25.76 -3.54
C ILE A 60 6.83 -25.03 -2.22
N ILE A 61 5.77 -24.54 -1.54
CA ILE A 61 5.90 -23.89 -0.23
C ILE A 61 6.59 -24.81 0.77
N LYS A 62 6.20 -26.08 0.83
CA LYS A 62 6.81 -27.06 1.74
C LYS A 62 8.22 -27.42 1.31
N LYS A 63 8.43 -27.74 0.03
CA LYS A 63 9.72 -28.20 -0.51
C LYS A 63 10.80 -27.13 -0.35
N GLU A 64 10.49 -25.88 -0.69
CA GLU A 64 11.43 -24.76 -0.62
C GLU A 64 11.42 -24.11 0.77
N SER A 65 10.69 -24.66 1.75
CA SER A 65 10.58 -24.11 3.12
C SER A 65 10.26 -22.61 3.13
N LEU A 66 9.26 -22.20 2.34
CA LEU A 66 8.83 -20.81 2.27
C LEU A 66 8.03 -20.45 3.52
N ASP A 67 8.23 -19.24 4.05
CA ASP A 67 7.49 -18.71 5.20
C ASP A 67 6.44 -17.65 4.82
N ARG A 68 6.54 -17.15 3.58
CA ARG A 68 5.75 -16.05 3.04
C ARG A 68 5.52 -16.26 1.55
N VAL A 69 4.42 -15.70 1.06
CA VAL A 69 4.00 -15.87 -0.33
C VAL A 69 3.57 -14.53 -0.94
N VAL A 70 3.98 -14.29 -2.18
CA VAL A 70 3.37 -13.26 -3.03
C VAL A 70 2.68 -13.93 -4.20
N VAL A 71 1.44 -13.53 -4.49
CA VAL A 71 0.71 -13.93 -5.70
C VAL A 71 0.49 -12.72 -6.58
N ALA A 72 1.16 -12.69 -7.73
CA ALA A 72 0.98 -11.65 -8.74
C ALA A 72 -0.03 -12.11 -9.78
N ALA A 73 -1.27 -11.63 -9.69
CA ALA A 73 -2.37 -12.14 -10.50
C ALA A 73 -3.49 -11.09 -10.67
N CYS A 74 -4.73 -11.53 -10.53
CA CYS A 74 -5.91 -10.70 -10.54
C CYS A 74 -6.11 -9.93 -9.24
N THR A 75 -7.18 -9.14 -9.19
CA THR A 75 -7.63 -8.47 -7.97
C THR A 75 -7.75 -9.44 -6.79
N PRO A 76 -7.30 -9.03 -5.59
CA PRO A 76 -7.51 -9.76 -4.34
C PRO A 76 -8.99 -9.91 -3.95
N ARG A 77 -9.92 -9.28 -4.67
CA ARG A 77 -11.35 -9.42 -4.42
C ARG A 77 -11.94 -10.74 -4.92
N LEU A 78 -11.24 -11.44 -5.81
CA LEU A 78 -11.73 -12.69 -6.41
C LEU A 78 -11.25 -13.92 -5.65
N TYR A 79 -9.92 -14.10 -5.53
CA TYR A 79 -9.34 -15.37 -5.10
C TYR A 79 -8.45 -15.28 -3.84
N LEU A 80 -8.43 -14.14 -3.14
CA LEU A 80 -7.56 -13.99 -1.97
C LEU A 80 -7.86 -15.04 -0.91
N ASN A 81 -9.13 -15.30 -0.61
CA ASN A 81 -9.51 -16.28 0.41
C ASN A 81 -9.00 -17.68 0.06
N GLU A 82 -9.12 -18.09 -1.20
CA GLU A 82 -8.66 -19.37 -1.69
C GLU A 82 -7.13 -19.49 -1.64
N PHE A 83 -6.40 -18.40 -1.92
CA PHE A 83 -4.95 -18.39 -1.74
C PHE A 83 -4.54 -18.39 -0.26
N GLN A 84 -5.30 -17.73 0.62
CA GLN A 84 -5.11 -17.80 2.06
C GLN A 84 -5.31 -19.23 2.59
N ASP A 85 -6.31 -19.94 2.09
CA ASP A 85 -6.56 -21.35 2.44
C ASP A 85 -5.48 -22.27 1.85
N THR A 86 -4.93 -21.91 0.70
CA THR A 86 -3.80 -22.61 0.06
C THR A 86 -2.54 -22.51 0.93
N VAL A 87 -2.15 -21.30 1.35
CA VAL A 87 -0.98 -21.15 2.24
C VAL A 87 -1.21 -21.77 3.62
N GLN A 88 -2.45 -21.77 4.10
CA GLN A 88 -2.81 -22.47 5.34
C GLN A 88 -2.67 -24.00 5.21
N SER A 89 -3.06 -24.57 4.07
CA SER A 89 -2.87 -26.00 3.77
C SER A 89 -1.39 -26.37 3.66
N ALA A 90 -0.53 -25.39 3.39
CA ALA A 90 0.92 -25.55 3.43
C ALA A 90 1.53 -25.46 4.84
N GLY A 91 0.74 -25.08 5.85
CA GLY A 91 1.18 -24.94 7.26
C GLY A 91 1.50 -23.51 7.68
N LEU A 92 1.26 -22.51 6.82
CA LEU A 92 1.48 -21.10 7.15
C LEU A 92 0.22 -20.46 7.75
N ASN A 93 0.37 -19.36 8.49
CA ASN A 93 -0.79 -18.56 8.88
C ASN A 93 -1.43 -17.92 7.63
N ARG A 94 -2.77 -17.83 7.59
CA ARG A 94 -3.54 -17.28 6.45
C ARG A 94 -3.12 -15.87 6.03
N MET A 95 -2.49 -15.12 6.93
CA MET A 95 -2.04 -13.75 6.64
C MET A 95 -0.64 -13.70 6.03
N MET A 96 0.10 -14.81 5.93
CA MET A 96 1.47 -14.86 5.37
C MET A 96 1.48 -14.86 3.83
N ILE A 97 0.58 -14.08 3.24
CA ILE A 97 0.42 -13.92 1.80
C ILE A 97 0.05 -12.48 1.46
N GLU A 98 0.60 -11.96 0.37
CA GLU A 98 0.18 -10.70 -0.27
C GLU A 98 -0.16 -10.95 -1.75
N MET A 99 -1.14 -10.20 -2.28
CA MET A 99 -1.48 -10.23 -3.70
C MET A 99 -1.10 -8.93 -4.40
N ALA A 100 -0.33 -9.03 -5.48
CA ALA A 100 -0.10 -7.95 -6.43
C ALA A 100 -1.08 -8.06 -7.59
N ASN A 101 -1.93 -7.04 -7.79
CA ASN A 101 -2.87 -7.01 -8.90
C ASN A 101 -2.17 -6.49 -10.16
N ILE A 102 -1.69 -7.41 -10.99
CA ILE A 102 -1.02 -7.12 -12.27
C ILE A 102 -1.94 -7.37 -13.48
N ARG A 103 -3.19 -7.80 -13.27
CA ARG A 103 -4.15 -8.03 -14.36
C ARG A 103 -5.04 -6.82 -14.58
N GLU A 104 -6.01 -6.57 -13.70
CA GLU A 104 -6.96 -5.48 -13.87
C GLU A 104 -6.27 -4.11 -13.80
N GLN A 105 -5.29 -3.94 -12.91
CA GLN A 105 -4.64 -2.64 -12.69
C GLN A 105 -3.33 -2.43 -13.45
N VAL A 106 -2.91 -3.42 -14.26
CA VAL A 106 -1.72 -3.30 -15.12
C VAL A 106 -1.97 -3.85 -16.52
N ALA A 107 -1.98 -5.18 -16.71
CA ALA A 107 -2.03 -5.80 -18.03
C ALA A 107 -3.22 -5.36 -18.89
N TRP A 108 -4.37 -5.09 -18.26
CA TRP A 108 -5.61 -4.78 -18.97
C TRP A 108 -5.86 -3.29 -19.22
N VAL A 109 -4.99 -2.39 -18.76
CA VAL A 109 -5.16 -0.93 -18.90
C VAL A 109 -3.99 -0.24 -19.60
N HIS A 110 -2.93 -0.99 -19.94
CA HIS A 110 -1.67 -0.46 -20.49
C HIS A 110 -1.23 -1.13 -21.80
N PHE A 111 -2.17 -1.39 -22.72
CA PHE A 111 -1.86 -2.13 -23.95
C PHE A 111 -0.92 -1.40 -24.92
N GLU A 112 -0.90 -0.07 -24.87
CA GLU A 112 -0.11 0.76 -25.79
C GLU A 112 1.33 0.96 -25.31
N ASP A 113 1.62 0.65 -24.04
CA ASP A 113 2.94 0.81 -23.42
C ASP A 113 3.36 -0.48 -22.70
N ARG A 114 3.72 -1.50 -23.49
CA ARG A 114 4.18 -2.80 -22.97
C ARG A 114 5.39 -2.65 -22.04
N GLU A 115 6.30 -1.73 -22.34
CA GLU A 115 7.52 -1.54 -21.55
C GLU A 115 7.20 -0.95 -20.17
N GLY A 116 6.40 0.13 -20.13
CA GLY A 116 5.93 0.73 -18.89
C GLY A 116 5.00 -0.18 -18.10
N ALA A 117 4.13 -0.94 -18.76
CA ALA A 117 3.29 -1.95 -18.13
C ALA A 117 4.13 -3.03 -17.42
N THR A 118 5.18 -3.51 -18.09
CA THR A 118 6.13 -4.48 -17.53
C THR A 118 6.87 -3.92 -16.33
N ARG A 119 7.38 -2.68 -16.42
CA ARG A 119 8.02 -2.00 -15.28
C ARG A 119 7.06 -1.88 -14.10
N LYS A 120 5.85 -1.37 -14.34
CA LYS A 120 4.81 -1.21 -13.31
C LYS A 120 4.42 -2.55 -12.67
N ALA A 121 4.29 -3.62 -13.44
CA ALA A 121 4.04 -4.96 -12.89
C ALA A 121 5.18 -5.40 -11.97
N GLY A 122 6.44 -5.23 -12.41
CA GLY A 122 7.62 -5.50 -11.60
C GLY A 122 7.61 -4.74 -10.28
N ASP A 123 7.36 -3.43 -10.31
CA ASP A 123 7.30 -2.59 -9.11
C ASP A 123 6.17 -3.01 -8.16
N MET A 124 4.98 -3.30 -8.69
CA MET A 124 3.86 -3.74 -7.84
C MET A 124 4.13 -5.09 -7.17
N ILE A 125 4.92 -5.95 -7.81
CA ILE A 125 5.35 -7.23 -7.22
C ILE A 125 6.46 -7.01 -6.19
N SER A 126 7.48 -6.19 -6.46
CA SER A 126 8.55 -5.88 -5.49
C SER A 126 7.98 -5.20 -4.24
N MET A 127 7.05 -4.26 -4.42
CA MET A 127 6.31 -3.62 -3.33
C MET A 127 5.56 -4.66 -2.48
N ALA A 128 4.93 -5.66 -3.12
CA ALA A 128 4.25 -6.74 -2.41
C ALA A 128 5.23 -7.65 -1.66
N VAL A 129 6.42 -7.91 -2.22
CA VAL A 129 7.52 -8.63 -1.55
C VAL A 129 7.97 -7.86 -0.30
N ALA A 130 8.29 -6.58 -0.44
CA ALA A 130 8.69 -5.71 0.67
C ALA A 130 7.61 -5.64 1.77
N LYS A 131 6.33 -5.60 1.38
CA LYS A 131 5.21 -5.63 2.31
C LYS A 131 5.11 -6.96 3.06
N VAL A 132 5.16 -8.10 2.34
CA VAL A 132 4.96 -9.41 2.97
C VAL A 132 6.15 -9.81 3.83
N ALA A 133 7.37 -9.36 3.53
CA ALA A 133 8.57 -9.57 4.35
C ALA A 133 8.37 -9.13 5.82
N LEU A 134 7.55 -8.11 6.05
CA LEU A 134 7.28 -7.56 7.38
C LEU A 134 6.03 -8.11 8.05
N GLN A 135 5.26 -8.95 7.36
CA GLN A 135 4.00 -9.50 7.87
C GLN A 135 4.26 -10.39 9.10
N GLN A 136 3.34 -10.40 10.06
CA GLN A 136 3.40 -11.30 11.20
C GLN A 136 2.17 -12.20 11.20
N PRO A 137 2.26 -13.44 11.71
CA PRO A 137 1.09 -14.32 11.80
C PRO A 137 0.04 -13.68 12.71
N SER A 138 -1.23 -13.76 12.31
CA SER A 138 -2.35 -13.34 13.17
C SER A 138 -3.63 -14.10 12.82
N ASP A 139 -4.39 -14.49 13.83
CA ASP A 139 -5.68 -15.17 13.66
C ASP A 139 -6.87 -14.21 13.72
N LEU A 140 -6.60 -12.92 13.97
CA LEU A 140 -7.63 -11.89 14.15
C LEU A 140 -8.00 -11.18 12.85
N GLY A 141 -7.41 -11.57 11.72
CA GLY A 141 -7.53 -10.84 10.47
C GLY A 141 -6.93 -9.44 10.58
N ASN A 142 -7.41 -8.49 9.75
CA ASN A 142 -6.93 -7.11 9.79
C ASN A 142 -7.62 -6.28 10.88
N VAL A 143 -6.98 -6.16 12.05
CA VAL A 143 -7.46 -5.38 13.19
C VAL A 143 -6.41 -4.40 13.67
N ALA A 144 -6.85 -3.35 14.37
CA ALA A 144 -5.92 -2.45 15.05
C ALA A 144 -5.43 -3.04 16.37
N PHE A 145 -4.20 -2.76 16.75
CA PHE A 145 -3.63 -3.10 18.06
C PHE A 145 -2.87 -1.92 18.66
N VAL A 146 -2.52 -2.01 19.94
CA VAL A 146 -1.88 -0.91 20.69
C VAL A 146 -0.56 -1.37 21.31
N ASN A 147 0.52 -0.65 21.01
CA ASN A 147 1.73 -0.67 21.81
C ASN A 147 1.51 0.17 23.08
N LYS A 148 1.25 -0.52 24.19
CA LYS A 148 0.94 0.10 25.49
C LYS A 148 2.09 0.93 26.06
N LYS A 149 3.35 0.62 25.71
CA LYS A 149 4.52 1.39 26.14
C LYS A 149 4.59 2.77 25.49
N ARG A 150 4.18 2.88 24.22
CA ARG A 150 4.15 4.14 23.45
C ARG A 150 2.86 4.94 23.62
N CYS A 151 1.78 4.29 24.05
CA CYS A 151 0.49 4.93 24.21
C CYS A 151 0.55 5.96 25.35
N THR A 152 0.05 7.17 25.13
CA THR A 152 -0.02 8.23 26.17
C THR A 152 -1.37 8.31 26.88
N GLY A 153 -2.40 7.61 26.38
CA GLY A 153 -3.75 7.67 26.93
C GLY A 153 -4.53 8.95 26.57
N CYS A 154 -4.17 9.64 25.50
CA CYS A 154 -4.76 10.94 25.13
C CYS A 154 -6.22 10.90 24.63
N GLY A 155 -6.79 9.73 24.30
CA GLY A 155 -8.19 9.62 23.88
C GLY A 155 -8.48 9.89 22.39
N VAL A 156 -7.51 10.37 21.60
CA VAL A 156 -7.73 10.68 20.17
C VAL A 156 -8.24 9.46 19.40
N CYS A 157 -7.62 8.30 19.60
CA CYS A 157 -8.00 7.05 18.95
C CYS A 157 -9.44 6.58 19.25
N GLU A 158 -9.92 6.80 20.48
CA GLU A 158 -11.29 6.51 20.91
C GLU A 158 -12.27 7.48 20.23
N SER A 159 -11.96 8.79 20.20
CA SER A 159 -12.80 9.81 19.55
C SER A 159 -12.99 9.62 18.04
N VAL A 160 -12.07 8.91 17.38
CA VAL A 160 -12.15 8.60 15.95
C VAL A 160 -12.64 7.19 15.66
N CYS A 161 -12.97 6.37 16.66
CA CYS A 161 -13.55 5.06 16.39
C CYS A 161 -15.06 5.22 16.09
N ASN A 162 -15.52 4.86 14.89
CA ASN A 162 -16.95 4.91 14.54
C ASN A 162 -17.72 3.63 14.91
N VAL A 163 -17.01 2.60 15.37
CA VAL A 163 -17.59 1.29 15.72
C VAL A 163 -17.39 0.94 17.20
N ASN A 164 -17.00 1.92 18.03
CA ASN A 164 -16.76 1.76 19.47
C ASN A 164 -15.84 0.56 19.83
N ALA A 165 -14.86 0.28 18.97
CA ALA A 165 -13.89 -0.80 19.19
C ALA A 165 -12.67 -0.35 20.01
N VAL A 166 -12.47 0.95 20.23
CA VAL A 166 -11.29 1.50 20.93
C VAL A 166 -11.74 2.19 22.21
N HIS A 167 -11.12 1.85 23.34
CA HIS A 167 -11.38 2.49 24.63
C HIS A 167 -10.10 2.91 25.35
N VAL A 168 -10.12 4.04 26.05
CA VAL A 168 -8.97 4.50 26.83
C VAL A 168 -9.26 4.42 28.33
N LEU A 169 -8.78 3.34 28.94
CA LEU A 169 -9.08 2.95 30.32
C LEU A 169 -7.80 2.90 31.18
N PRO A 170 -7.91 3.00 32.52
CA PRO A 170 -6.80 2.69 33.43
C PRO A 170 -6.27 1.28 33.19
N ASP A 171 -4.95 1.13 33.07
CA ASP A 171 -4.28 -0.11 32.71
C ASP A 171 -3.43 -0.62 33.88
N LYS A 172 -3.76 -1.80 34.41
CA LYS A 172 -3.11 -2.36 35.61
C LYS A 172 -1.64 -2.66 35.38
N ASP A 173 -1.27 -3.05 34.16
CA ASP A 173 0.10 -3.40 33.80
C ASP A 173 1.00 -2.15 33.61
N HIS A 174 0.41 -0.95 33.67
CA HIS A 174 1.08 0.32 33.51
C HIS A 174 0.77 1.29 34.66
N GLU A 175 0.79 0.81 35.91
CA GLU A 175 0.61 1.61 37.13
C GLU A 175 -0.72 2.39 37.17
N GLY A 176 -1.77 1.85 36.54
CA GLY A 176 -3.07 2.52 36.46
C GLY A 176 -3.12 3.69 35.47
N LYS A 177 -2.02 3.99 34.75
CA LYS A 177 -2.02 5.01 33.69
C LYS A 177 -3.03 4.62 32.61
N ARG A 178 -3.70 5.63 32.05
CA ARG A 178 -4.68 5.39 30.99
C ARG A 178 -3.99 4.91 29.72
N ARG A 179 -4.49 3.82 29.12
CA ARG A 179 -3.99 3.25 27.87
C ARG A 179 -5.15 2.87 26.97
N ALA A 180 -4.95 3.02 25.67
CA ALA A 180 -5.91 2.53 24.68
C ALA A 180 -5.95 0.99 24.68
N THR A 181 -7.13 0.41 24.54
CA THR A 181 -7.39 -0.99 24.23
C THR A 181 -8.20 -1.07 22.95
N VAL A 182 -8.05 -2.17 22.20
CA VAL A 182 -8.88 -2.45 21.02
C VAL A 182 -9.61 -3.76 21.27
N ASN A 183 -10.92 -3.76 21.06
CA ASN A 183 -11.71 -4.99 20.95
C ASN A 183 -11.59 -5.52 19.52
N PRO A 184 -10.84 -6.61 19.28
CA PRO A 184 -10.62 -7.12 17.93
C PRO A 184 -11.91 -7.65 17.28
N LYS A 185 -12.90 -8.09 18.07
CA LYS A 185 -14.19 -8.57 17.55
C LYS A 185 -15.08 -7.45 17.03
N ALA A 186 -14.94 -6.24 17.56
CA ALA A 186 -15.67 -5.06 17.11
C ALA A 186 -14.89 -4.25 16.05
N CYS A 187 -13.58 -4.45 15.96
CA CYS A 187 -12.73 -3.72 15.05
C CYS A 187 -12.99 -4.12 13.59
N VAL A 188 -13.36 -3.16 12.75
CA VAL A 188 -13.60 -3.38 11.32
C VAL A 188 -12.37 -3.14 10.43
N GLY A 189 -11.20 -2.92 11.03
CA GLY A 189 -9.93 -2.78 10.30
C GLY A 189 -9.79 -1.52 9.45
N CYS A 190 -10.60 -0.48 9.67
CA CYS A 190 -10.58 0.73 8.82
C CYS A 190 -9.31 1.58 8.95
N GLY A 191 -8.59 1.46 10.08
CA GLY A 191 -7.30 2.12 10.28
C GLY A 191 -7.34 3.59 10.69
N ALA A 192 -8.52 4.20 10.84
CA ALA A 192 -8.64 5.63 11.18
C ALA A 192 -7.98 6.01 12.51
N CYS A 193 -8.06 5.13 13.51
CA CYS A 193 -7.44 5.33 14.82
C CYS A 193 -5.91 5.20 14.79
N VAL A 194 -5.38 4.39 13.88
CA VAL A 194 -3.95 4.20 13.68
C VAL A 194 -3.34 5.49 13.19
N SER A 195 -3.84 6.02 12.08
CA SER A 195 -3.30 7.25 11.49
C SER A 195 -3.63 8.50 12.33
N ALA A 196 -4.55 8.43 13.29
CA ALA A 196 -4.84 9.53 14.21
C ALA A 196 -3.97 9.51 15.47
N CYS A 197 -3.21 8.43 15.71
CA CYS A 197 -2.42 8.28 16.91
C CYS A 197 -1.16 9.16 16.84
N PRO A 198 -1.01 10.20 17.68
CA PRO A 198 0.10 11.14 17.57
C PRO A 198 1.46 10.55 17.99
N THR A 199 1.46 9.42 18.70
CA THR A 199 2.69 8.75 19.15
C THR A 199 2.99 7.47 18.38
N SER A 200 2.21 7.19 17.33
CA SER A 200 2.25 5.96 16.54
C SER A 200 2.20 4.70 17.42
N ALA A 201 1.41 4.77 18.50
CA ALA A 201 1.20 3.67 19.44
C ALA A 201 0.16 2.67 18.93
N LEU A 202 -0.73 3.07 18.01
CA LEU A 202 -1.63 2.15 17.33
C LEU A 202 -1.02 1.71 16.00
N ASP A 203 -1.32 0.47 15.61
CA ASP A 203 -0.96 -0.08 14.30
C ASP A 203 -1.98 -1.15 13.83
N GLN A 204 -1.82 -1.71 12.62
CA GLN A 204 -2.67 -2.78 12.09
C GLN A 204 -1.90 -4.08 11.81
N THR A 205 -2.58 -5.22 11.86
CA THR A 205 -1.98 -6.55 11.62
C THR A 205 -1.62 -6.84 10.15
N TYR A 206 -2.33 -6.28 9.15
CA TYR A 206 -2.05 -6.52 7.71
C TYR A 206 -1.72 -5.24 6.90
N PHE A 207 -2.04 -4.08 7.48
CA PHE A 207 -1.74 -2.78 6.89
C PHE A 207 -0.93 -1.93 7.86
N SER A 208 0.12 -2.54 8.44
CA SER A 208 0.94 -1.89 9.45
C SER A 208 1.67 -0.67 8.88
N ASN A 209 2.08 0.26 9.73
CA ASN A 209 2.88 1.42 9.31
C ASN A 209 4.17 0.97 8.62
N ARG A 210 4.85 -0.05 9.15
CA ARG A 210 6.09 -0.58 8.57
C ARG A 210 5.86 -1.16 7.17
N GLN A 211 4.78 -1.90 6.97
CA GLN A 211 4.41 -2.47 5.67
C GLN A 211 4.08 -1.42 4.61
N MET A 212 3.44 -0.33 5.00
CA MET A 212 3.10 0.75 4.08
C MET A 212 4.33 1.56 3.70
N VAL A 213 5.20 1.85 4.68
CA VAL A 213 6.48 2.51 4.43
C VAL A 213 7.40 1.65 3.56
N ALA A 214 7.47 0.34 3.79
CA ALA A 214 8.29 -0.57 2.97
C ALA A 214 7.91 -0.55 1.48
N GLN A 215 6.61 -0.49 1.15
CA GLN A 215 6.17 -0.35 -0.24
C GLN A 215 6.61 1.00 -0.86
N ILE A 216 6.59 2.08 -0.07
CA ILE A 216 6.99 3.41 -0.53
C ILE A 216 8.51 3.45 -0.77
N GLU A 217 9.27 2.91 0.18
CA GLU A 217 10.74 2.84 0.11
C GLU A 217 11.22 1.95 -1.03
N ASP A 218 10.62 0.76 -1.19
CA ASP A 218 10.92 -0.16 -2.29
C ASP A 218 10.74 0.54 -3.65
N LEU A 219 9.54 1.09 -3.90
CA LEU A 219 9.24 1.79 -5.16
C LEU A 219 10.23 2.91 -5.46
N LEU A 220 10.54 3.75 -4.47
CA LEU A 220 11.35 4.95 -4.67
C LEU A 220 12.86 4.66 -4.65
N SER A 221 13.29 3.47 -4.22
CA SER A 221 14.69 3.03 -4.35
C SER A 221 15.11 2.83 -5.81
N HIS A 222 14.14 2.60 -6.70
CA HIS A 222 14.32 2.40 -8.14
C HIS A 222 14.03 3.66 -8.97
N LYS A 223 13.91 4.83 -8.32
CA LYS A 223 13.42 6.06 -8.99
C LYS A 223 14.32 6.54 -10.14
N ASP A 224 15.61 6.22 -10.13
CA ASP A 224 16.57 6.68 -11.14
C ASP A 224 16.66 5.74 -12.34
N GLU A 225 15.87 4.65 -12.37
CA GLU A 225 15.82 3.73 -13.51
C GLU A 225 15.27 4.42 -14.77
N LYS A 226 15.80 4.06 -15.94
CA LYS A 226 15.36 4.64 -17.21
C LYS A 226 13.86 4.39 -17.43
N GLY A 227 13.11 5.46 -17.70
CA GLY A 227 11.67 5.39 -17.94
C GLY A 227 10.82 5.28 -16.67
N SER A 228 11.40 5.56 -15.51
CA SER A 228 10.70 5.62 -14.22
C SER A 228 9.80 6.86 -14.09
N PHE A 229 10.17 7.98 -14.72
CA PHE A 229 9.42 9.23 -14.63
C PHE A 229 8.11 9.18 -15.45
N PRO A 230 6.97 9.61 -14.87
CA PRO A 230 6.81 10.04 -13.47
C PRO A 230 6.67 8.86 -12.50
N ASN A 231 7.22 9.01 -11.29
CA ASN A 231 7.08 8.07 -10.17
C ASN A 231 6.00 8.55 -9.21
N ILE A 232 4.73 8.27 -9.56
CA ILE A 232 3.58 8.69 -8.75
C ILE A 232 3.11 7.56 -7.84
N ILE A 233 2.83 7.89 -6.57
CA ILE A 233 2.18 6.99 -5.63
C ILE A 233 0.70 7.33 -5.53
N VAL A 234 -0.16 6.33 -5.75
CA VAL A 234 -1.62 6.47 -5.64
C VAL A 234 -2.13 5.60 -4.50
N PHE A 235 -2.53 6.24 -3.40
CA PHE A 235 -3.23 5.54 -2.32
C PHE A 235 -4.70 5.33 -2.68
N THR A 236 -5.13 4.08 -2.69
CA THR A 236 -6.51 3.71 -3.02
C THR A 236 -7.21 3.10 -1.80
N CYS A 237 -8.40 3.63 -1.50
CA CYS A 237 -9.32 3.00 -0.58
C CYS A 237 -9.81 1.67 -1.19
N ASN A 238 -9.72 0.60 -0.40
CA ASN A 238 -10.15 -0.73 -0.78
C ASN A 238 -11.55 -0.72 -1.40
N TRP A 239 -12.51 -0.09 -0.74
CA TRP A 239 -13.93 -0.21 -1.09
C TRP A 239 -14.36 0.62 -2.30
N CYS A 240 -13.87 1.86 -2.39
CA CYS A 240 -14.31 2.80 -3.42
C CYS A 240 -13.34 2.78 -4.60
N SER A 241 -12.22 3.49 -4.49
CA SER A 241 -11.30 3.71 -5.61
C SER A 241 -10.58 2.47 -6.11
N TYR A 242 -10.24 1.50 -5.25
CA TYR A 242 -9.65 0.23 -5.72
C TYR A 242 -10.67 -0.61 -6.51
N SER A 243 -11.96 -0.57 -6.13
CA SER A 243 -13.03 -1.20 -6.91
C SER A 243 -13.18 -0.54 -8.28
N SER A 244 -13.15 0.79 -8.35
CA SER A 244 -13.22 1.52 -9.63
C SER A 244 -12.01 1.24 -10.52
N ALA A 245 -10.82 1.08 -9.92
CA ALA A 245 -9.60 0.69 -10.63
C ALA A 245 -9.76 -0.71 -11.25
N ASP A 246 -10.30 -1.68 -10.49
CA ASP A 246 -10.57 -3.03 -11.00
C ASP A 246 -11.60 -2.99 -12.14
N GLN A 247 -12.64 -2.17 -12.03
CA GLN A 247 -13.65 -1.99 -13.09
C GLN A 247 -13.08 -1.32 -14.35
N ALA A 248 -12.20 -0.34 -14.20
CA ALA A 248 -11.49 0.27 -15.33
C ALA A 248 -10.66 -0.79 -16.08
N GLY A 249 -10.04 -1.71 -15.33
CA GLY A 249 -9.39 -2.90 -15.87
C GLY A 249 -10.33 -3.83 -16.63
N LEU A 250 -11.48 -4.16 -16.05
CA LEU A 250 -12.48 -5.01 -16.72
C LEU A 250 -12.97 -4.38 -18.03
N MET A 251 -13.14 -3.05 -18.05
CA MET A 251 -13.57 -2.28 -19.21
C MET A 251 -12.44 -1.93 -20.19
N ARG A 252 -11.21 -2.37 -19.92
CA ARG A 252 -10.03 -2.12 -20.77
C ARG A 252 -9.76 -0.64 -21.04
N MET A 253 -10.03 0.20 -20.03
CA MET A 253 -9.82 1.64 -20.16
C MET A 253 -8.31 1.95 -20.22
N PRO A 254 -7.85 2.77 -21.18
CA PRO A 254 -6.45 3.16 -21.26
C PRO A 254 -6.09 4.09 -20.09
N ILE A 255 -5.05 3.72 -19.36
CA ILE A 255 -4.51 4.50 -18.25
C ILE A 255 -3.00 4.60 -18.42
N ASP A 256 -2.41 5.73 -18.03
CA ASP A 256 -0.98 5.93 -18.05
C ASP A 256 -0.22 4.98 -17.09
N THR A 257 1.02 4.61 -17.43
CA THR A 257 1.88 3.69 -16.65
C THR A 257 2.66 4.38 -15.52
N GLY A 258 2.75 5.71 -15.51
CA GLY A 258 3.56 6.51 -14.57
C GLY A 258 3.06 6.57 -13.12
N PHE A 259 2.33 5.56 -12.64
CA PHE A 259 1.82 5.53 -11.27
C PHE A 259 1.75 4.11 -10.70
N ARG A 260 1.95 3.98 -9.39
CA ARG A 260 1.85 2.70 -8.67
C ARG A 260 0.81 2.81 -7.55
N THR A 261 -0.04 1.80 -7.45
CA THR A 261 -1.15 1.77 -6.49
C THR A 261 -0.68 1.19 -5.15
N ILE A 262 -0.90 1.92 -4.05
CA ILE A 262 -0.84 1.37 -2.68
C ILE A 262 -2.26 1.23 -2.13
N ARG A 263 -2.68 0.00 -1.87
CA ARG A 263 -4.01 -0.30 -1.33
C ARG A 263 -4.04 -0.10 0.19
N VAL A 264 -5.06 0.60 0.66
CA VAL A 264 -5.39 0.72 2.10
C VAL A 264 -6.87 0.39 2.32
N MET A 265 -7.25 -0.07 3.51
CA MET A 265 -8.67 -0.38 3.77
C MET A 265 -9.59 0.83 3.65
N CYS A 266 -9.15 1.99 4.11
CA CYS A 266 -9.87 3.25 4.02
C CYS A 266 -8.88 4.37 3.69
N SER A 267 -9.32 5.43 3.02
CA SER A 267 -8.47 6.62 2.89
C SER A 267 -8.08 7.22 4.25
N ALA A 268 -8.89 7.01 5.31
CA ALA A 268 -8.56 7.43 6.67
C ALA A 268 -7.32 6.74 7.24
N ARG A 269 -6.91 5.63 6.63
CA ARG A 269 -5.68 4.92 6.98
C ARG A 269 -4.44 5.57 6.38
N VAL A 270 -4.56 6.38 5.34
CA VAL A 270 -3.41 7.12 4.79
C VAL A 270 -2.86 8.05 5.87
N ASP A 271 -1.63 7.78 6.28
CA ASP A 271 -0.93 8.57 7.28
C ASP A 271 -0.22 9.76 6.62
N PRO A 272 -0.32 11.00 7.15
CA PRO A 272 0.47 12.13 6.66
C PRO A 272 1.97 11.84 6.57
N GLU A 273 2.51 11.05 7.52
CA GLU A 273 3.93 10.70 7.53
C GLU A 273 4.34 9.96 6.26
N TRP A 274 3.45 9.14 5.68
CA TRP A 274 3.73 8.42 4.45
C TRP A 274 3.83 9.33 3.24
N ILE A 275 2.98 10.36 3.18
CA ILE A 275 2.99 11.33 2.09
C ILE A 275 4.27 12.17 2.18
N ILE A 276 4.62 12.63 3.39
CA ILE A 276 5.88 13.36 3.63
C ILE A 276 7.07 12.48 3.27
N LYS A 277 7.10 11.23 3.73
CA LYS A 277 8.16 10.27 3.42
C LYS A 277 8.30 10.06 1.91
N ALA A 278 7.19 9.78 1.21
CA ALA A 278 7.18 9.61 -0.24
C ALA A 278 7.77 10.84 -0.97
N MET A 279 7.30 12.04 -0.63
CA MET A 279 7.81 13.28 -1.23
C MET A 279 9.30 13.50 -0.90
N SER A 280 9.75 13.19 0.31
CA SER A 280 11.15 13.31 0.73
C SER A 280 12.09 12.31 0.06
N LEU A 281 11.56 11.15 -0.36
CA LEU A 281 12.29 10.13 -1.12
C LEU A 281 12.26 10.38 -2.63
N GLY A 282 11.66 11.49 -3.08
CA GLY A 282 11.66 11.90 -4.48
C GLY A 282 10.48 11.38 -5.31
N ALA A 283 9.35 11.02 -4.69
CA ALA A 283 8.12 10.77 -5.46
C ALA A 283 7.71 12.04 -6.23
N ASP A 284 7.40 11.92 -7.52
CA ASP A 284 7.07 13.08 -8.36
C ASP A 284 5.70 13.67 -8.03
N GLY A 285 4.80 12.82 -7.53
CA GLY A 285 3.55 13.23 -6.94
C GLY A 285 2.90 12.13 -6.11
N VAL A 286 2.00 12.52 -5.20
CA VAL A 286 1.22 11.62 -4.36
C VAL A 286 -0.27 11.93 -4.49
N LEU A 287 -1.07 10.94 -4.88
CA LEU A 287 -2.51 11.07 -5.03
C LEU A 287 -3.22 10.17 -4.03
N VAL A 288 -4.18 10.73 -3.28
CA VAL A 288 -5.07 9.97 -2.40
C VAL A 288 -6.46 9.91 -2.99
N LEU A 289 -6.93 8.71 -3.32
CA LEU A 289 -8.27 8.47 -3.85
C LEU A 289 -9.21 7.95 -2.76
N ALA A 290 -10.21 8.76 -2.40
CA ALA A 290 -11.23 8.42 -1.40
C ALA A 290 -12.63 8.29 -2.04
N GLY A 291 -13.58 7.63 -1.37
CA GLY A 291 -14.99 7.69 -1.78
C GLY A 291 -15.59 9.07 -1.53
N LYS A 292 -16.62 9.48 -2.28
CA LYS A 292 -17.28 10.78 -2.14
C LYS A 292 -17.88 10.97 -0.74
N PRO A 293 -17.92 12.20 -0.21
CA PRO A 293 -18.61 12.50 1.04
C PRO A 293 -20.02 11.90 1.07
N GLY A 294 -20.37 11.20 2.16
CA GLY A 294 -21.65 10.50 2.31
C GLY A 294 -21.72 9.09 1.69
N ARG A 295 -20.68 8.63 0.99
CA ARG A 295 -20.63 7.28 0.36
C ARG A 295 -19.49 6.39 0.86
N CYS A 296 -18.84 6.76 1.96
CA CYS A 296 -17.73 5.95 2.50
C CYS A 296 -18.25 4.66 3.14
N HIS A 297 -17.60 3.53 2.86
CA HIS A 297 -17.91 2.25 3.51
C HIS A 297 -17.78 2.27 5.04
N TYR A 298 -16.92 3.14 5.57
CA TYR A 298 -16.75 3.37 7.02
C TYR A 298 -17.28 4.74 7.44
N ASP A 299 -18.39 5.17 6.83
CA ASP A 299 -19.16 6.40 7.07
C ASP A 299 -18.41 7.71 6.80
N ILE A 300 -17.45 8.06 7.67
CA ILE A 300 -16.81 9.38 7.70
C ILE A 300 -15.29 9.31 7.50
N GLY A 301 -14.76 8.14 7.14
CA GLY A 301 -13.32 7.95 6.93
C GLY A 301 -12.73 8.93 5.91
N ASN A 302 -13.38 9.08 4.76
CA ASN A 302 -13.01 10.06 3.72
C ASN A 302 -12.99 11.51 4.22
N MET A 303 -13.92 11.89 5.10
CA MET A 303 -13.99 13.24 5.67
C MET A 303 -12.85 13.50 6.65
N ARG A 304 -12.41 12.49 7.40
CA ARG A 304 -11.22 12.58 8.25
C ARG A 304 -9.96 12.78 7.42
N THR A 305 -9.82 12.02 6.33
CA THR A 305 -8.74 12.20 5.35
C THR A 305 -8.75 13.62 4.81
N ARG A 306 -9.91 14.11 4.32
CA ARG A 306 -10.04 15.46 3.76
C ARG A 306 -9.53 16.51 4.75
N LYS A 307 -10.02 16.51 6.00
CA LYS A 307 -9.61 17.47 7.02
C LYS A 307 -8.09 17.45 7.26
N ARG A 308 -7.52 16.26 7.47
CA ARG A 308 -6.10 16.11 7.81
C ARG A 308 -5.18 16.49 6.66
N MET A 309 -5.53 16.05 5.45
CA MET A 309 -4.70 16.23 4.28
C MET A 309 -4.82 17.66 3.70
N THR A 310 -5.92 18.37 3.94
CA THR A 310 -5.98 19.81 3.66
C THR A 310 -4.92 20.58 4.47
N LEU A 311 -4.72 20.23 5.75
CA LEU A 311 -3.64 20.84 6.55
C LEU A 311 -2.26 20.48 6.00
N LEU A 312 -2.06 19.23 5.60
CA LEU A 312 -0.79 18.79 5.02
C LEU A 312 -0.46 19.53 3.71
N LYS A 313 -1.46 19.82 2.88
CA LYS A 313 -1.27 20.63 1.66
C LYS A 313 -0.74 22.03 1.98
N MET A 314 -1.17 22.65 3.07
CA MET A 314 -0.64 23.94 3.53
C MET A 314 0.83 23.81 3.96
N VAL A 315 1.20 22.72 4.64
CA VAL A 315 2.60 22.45 5.03
C VAL A 315 3.50 22.28 3.81
N PHE A 316 3.08 21.53 2.79
CA PHE A 316 3.89 21.36 1.57
C PHE A 316 4.12 22.68 0.82
N LYS A 317 3.11 23.55 0.78
CA LYS A 317 3.25 24.89 0.21
C LYS A 317 4.31 25.71 0.96
N GLU A 318 4.32 25.64 2.28
CA GLU A 318 5.34 26.32 3.12
C GLU A 318 6.75 25.74 2.88
N TYR A 319 6.85 24.44 2.61
CA TYR A 319 8.11 23.78 2.26
C TYR A 319 8.55 24.02 0.80
N GLY A 320 7.83 24.86 0.05
CA GLY A 320 8.18 25.23 -1.32
C GLY A 320 7.80 24.21 -2.39
N PHE A 321 7.03 23.17 -2.05
CA PHE A 321 6.50 22.25 -3.06
C PHE A 321 5.33 22.89 -3.81
N ASP A 322 5.25 22.58 -5.11
CA ASP A 322 4.04 22.86 -5.87
C ASP A 322 2.86 22.09 -5.28
N GLU A 323 1.77 22.81 -5.02
CA GLU A 323 0.60 22.30 -4.33
C GLU A 323 -0.17 21.23 -5.14
N ASN A 324 0.14 21.08 -6.43
CA ASN A 324 -0.44 20.08 -7.31
C ASN A 324 0.31 18.74 -7.27
N ARG A 325 1.50 18.67 -6.66
CA ARG A 325 2.23 17.41 -6.42
C ARG A 325 1.59 16.52 -5.35
N PHE A 326 0.69 17.08 -4.55
CA PHE A 326 -0.10 16.32 -3.59
C PHE A 326 -1.59 16.65 -3.73
N GLN A 327 -2.39 15.66 -4.11
CA GLN A 327 -3.83 15.84 -4.30
C GLN A 327 -4.65 14.75 -3.59
N ILE A 328 -5.88 15.14 -3.26
CA ILE A 328 -6.94 14.22 -2.82
C ILE A 328 -8.06 14.35 -3.82
N LYS A 329 -8.51 13.23 -4.38
CA LYS A 329 -9.65 13.20 -5.29
C LYS A 329 -10.66 12.15 -4.82
N PHE A 330 -11.90 12.32 -5.26
CA PHE A 330 -13.00 11.47 -4.85
C PHE A 330 -13.52 10.61 -6.02
N VAL A 331 -13.46 9.29 -5.83
CA VAL A 331 -13.89 8.29 -6.82
C VAL A 331 -14.65 7.18 -6.09
N ASP A 332 -15.89 6.93 -6.50
CA ASP A 332 -16.73 5.86 -5.96
C ASP A 332 -16.60 4.56 -6.76
N SER A 333 -17.00 3.43 -6.17
CA SER A 333 -16.80 2.06 -6.69
C SER A 333 -17.33 1.78 -8.10
N GLU A 334 -18.27 2.59 -8.57
CA GLU A 334 -18.97 2.44 -9.87
C GLU A 334 -18.61 3.56 -10.85
N GLN A 335 -17.41 4.15 -10.71
CA GLN A 335 -16.95 5.26 -11.55
C GLN A 335 -15.59 4.94 -12.20
N PRO A 336 -15.49 3.87 -13.02
CA PRO A 336 -14.23 3.50 -13.68
C PRO A 336 -13.75 4.59 -14.66
N ASP A 337 -14.67 5.28 -15.35
CA ASP A 337 -14.35 6.38 -16.27
C ASP A 337 -13.76 7.58 -15.54
N ILE A 338 -14.31 7.93 -14.36
CA ILE A 338 -13.78 9.00 -13.51
C ILE A 338 -12.44 8.59 -12.92
N TYR A 339 -12.27 7.32 -12.53
CA TYR A 339 -10.98 6.80 -12.06
C TYR A 339 -9.90 6.99 -13.13
N ALA A 340 -10.10 6.44 -14.32
CA ALA A 340 -9.14 6.49 -15.42
C ALA A 340 -8.79 7.94 -15.78
N ARG A 341 -9.81 8.79 -15.92
CA ARG A 341 -9.62 10.22 -16.21
C ARG A 341 -8.83 10.93 -15.12
N THR A 342 -9.18 10.72 -13.85
CA THR A 342 -8.49 11.35 -12.70
C THR A 342 -7.02 10.98 -12.67
N ILE A 343 -6.69 9.70 -12.93
CA ILE A 343 -5.29 9.25 -12.98
C ILE A 343 -4.56 9.92 -14.14
N ASN A 344 -5.10 9.86 -15.35
CA ASN A 344 -4.43 10.40 -16.54
C ASN A 344 -4.22 11.92 -16.44
N GLU A 345 -5.23 12.67 -15.99
CA GLU A 345 -5.11 14.11 -15.73
C GLU A 345 -4.03 14.41 -14.68
N TYR A 346 -3.96 13.60 -13.61
CA TYR A 346 -2.97 13.80 -12.57
C TYR A 346 -1.54 13.49 -13.06
N VAL A 347 -1.37 12.39 -13.78
CA VAL A 347 -0.07 12.04 -14.38
C VAL A 347 0.40 13.14 -15.33
N GLN A 348 -0.50 13.67 -16.15
CA GLN A 348 -0.20 14.79 -17.05
C GLN A 348 0.21 16.05 -16.26
N THR A 349 -0.50 16.37 -15.17
CA THR A 349 -0.14 17.48 -14.27
C THR A 349 1.30 17.31 -13.74
N ILE A 350 1.68 16.11 -13.30
CA ILE A 350 3.03 15.86 -12.80
C ILE A 350 4.09 15.95 -13.90
N ARG A 351 3.78 15.52 -15.13
CA ARG A 351 4.69 15.70 -16.27
C ARG A 351 4.96 17.17 -16.57
N GLU A 352 3.93 18.01 -16.49
CA GLU A 352 4.06 19.46 -16.70
C GLU A 352 4.89 20.14 -15.59
N LEU A 353 4.77 19.67 -14.34
CA LEU A 353 5.59 20.15 -13.23
C LEU A 353 7.04 19.65 -13.29
N GLY A 354 7.30 18.59 -14.05
CA GLY A 354 8.60 17.92 -14.10
C GLY A 354 8.92 17.12 -12.82
N PRO A 355 10.14 16.55 -12.75
CA PRO A 355 10.56 15.71 -11.64
C PRO A 355 10.51 16.45 -10.29
N ASN A 356 10.34 15.70 -9.21
CA ASN A 356 10.43 16.25 -7.86
C ASN A 356 11.80 16.93 -7.66
N PRO A 357 11.84 18.20 -7.23
CA PRO A 357 13.09 18.93 -7.05
C PRO A 357 13.94 18.43 -5.88
N ILE A 358 13.41 17.57 -5.00
CA ILE A 358 14.18 16.97 -3.91
C ILE A 358 15.09 15.87 -4.45
N GLU A 359 16.39 16.07 -4.25
CA GLU A 359 17.40 15.01 -4.31
C GLU A 359 17.60 14.42 -2.90
N PRO A 360 17.09 13.20 -2.61
CA PRO A 360 17.13 12.61 -1.26
C PRO A 360 18.55 12.31 -0.77
N THR A 361 19.50 12.20 -1.70
CA THR A 361 20.92 11.91 -1.45
C THR A 361 21.75 13.18 -1.25
N THR A 362 21.18 14.36 -1.48
CA THR A 362 21.90 15.63 -1.36
C THR A 362 22.06 15.98 0.11
N ILE A 363 23.31 15.97 0.57
CA ILE A 363 23.68 16.39 1.91
C ILE A 363 23.46 17.89 1.99
N VAL A 364 22.41 18.29 2.68
CA VAL A 364 22.20 19.69 3.05
C VAL A 364 23.06 19.95 4.27
N ASP A 365 24.17 20.66 4.11
CA ASP A 365 24.88 21.22 5.26
C ASP A 365 23.89 22.12 6.01
N PRO A 366 23.67 21.93 7.32
CA PRO A 366 22.76 22.77 8.08
C PRO A 366 23.34 24.17 8.11
N VAL A 367 22.95 25.01 7.15
CA VAL A 367 23.11 26.44 7.27
C VAL A 367 22.25 26.81 8.46
N ARG A 368 22.89 27.30 9.53
CA ARG A 368 22.20 27.77 10.72
C ARG A 368 21.29 28.91 10.27
N VAL A 369 20.01 28.61 10.06
CA VAL A 369 19.02 29.63 9.74
C VAL A 369 18.91 30.49 10.99
N GLU A 370 19.40 31.72 10.93
CA GLU A 370 19.09 32.69 11.95
C GLU A 370 17.57 32.90 11.91
N LEU A 371 16.89 32.46 12.97
CA LEU A 371 15.45 32.64 13.14
C LEU A 371 15.26 33.82 14.09
N PRO A 372 15.31 35.09 13.60
CA PRO A 372 15.33 36.28 14.45
C PRO A 372 14.11 36.43 15.38
N TYR A 373 13.03 35.70 15.10
CA TYR A 373 11.81 35.65 15.90
C TYR A 373 11.77 34.54 16.96
N LEU A 374 12.68 33.55 16.89
CA LEU A 374 12.91 32.58 17.94
C LEU A 374 14.12 33.04 18.76
N LYS A 375 13.87 33.92 19.73
CA LYS A 375 14.85 34.17 20.79
C LYS A 375 14.99 32.88 21.60
N LEU A 376 16.06 32.13 21.33
CA LEU A 376 16.48 30.99 22.16
C LEU A 376 16.93 31.47 23.54
#